data_AF-A0A959SCJ8-F1
#
_entry.id   AF-A0A959SCJ8-F1
#
_cell.length_a   1.000
_cell.length_b   1.000
_cell.length_c   1.000
_cell.angle_alpha   90.00
_cell.angle_beta   90.00
_cell.angle_gamma   90.00
#
_symmetry.space_group_name_H-M   'P 1'
#
loop_
_entity.id
_entity.type
_entity.pdbx_description
1 polymer ?
#
loop_
_entity_poly.entity_id
_entity_poly.type
_entity_poly.pdbx_seq_one_letter_code
_entity_poly.pdbx_strand_id
1 'polypeptide(L)'
;MSTSLSKLDEQVMRRSLERREVLLLTIAQLSKDLNLDEGVIRVPEDPAQAMDDLRDQVVPELEGLAQQGGQVLRSALYRVDLPGTGVDGLLASGDHRSLSAMVVLRSLQKVLTRLRFKGEF
;
A
#
# COMPACT_ATOMS: atom_id res chain seq x y z
N MET A 1 -25.71 9.43 -3.53
CA MET A 1 -24.55 10.35 -3.39
C MET A 1 -23.28 9.56 -3.64
N SER A 2 -22.66 9.70 -4.81
CA SER A 2 -21.47 8.95 -5.18
C SER A 2 -20.22 9.65 -4.67
N THR A 3 -19.87 9.41 -3.40
CA THR A 3 -18.58 9.83 -2.84
C THR A 3 -17.50 9.04 -3.58
N SER A 4 -16.78 9.73 -4.46
CA SER A 4 -15.64 9.18 -5.17
C SER A 4 -14.56 8.82 -4.16
N LEU A 5 -14.15 7.54 -4.10
CA LEU A 5 -13.09 7.04 -3.20
C LEU A 5 -11.76 7.76 -3.41
N SER A 6 -11.60 8.45 -4.54
CA SER A 6 -10.50 9.39 -4.82
C SER A 6 -10.38 10.53 -3.80
N LYS A 7 -11.40 10.78 -2.97
CA LYS A 7 -11.42 11.83 -1.93
C LYS A 7 -11.72 11.27 -0.52
N LEU A 8 -11.48 9.99 -0.28
CA LEU A 8 -11.49 9.51 1.10
C LEU A 8 -10.29 10.12 1.82
N ASP A 9 -10.59 10.88 2.86
CA ASP A 9 -9.60 11.49 3.75
C ASP A 9 -8.68 10.39 4.32
N GLU A 10 -7.38 10.70 4.44
CA GLU A 10 -6.38 9.80 5.01
C GLU A 10 -6.80 9.32 6.41
N GLN A 11 -7.53 10.14 7.17
CA GLN A 11 -8.08 9.74 8.46
C GLN A 11 -9.10 8.58 8.34
N VAL A 12 -9.97 8.60 7.34
CA VAL A 12 -10.96 7.52 7.15
C VAL A 12 -10.27 6.24 6.69
N MET A 13 -9.24 6.38 5.86
CA MET A 13 -8.38 5.27 5.44
C MET A 13 -7.70 4.63 6.65
N ARG A 14 -7.08 5.43 7.53
CA ARG A 14 -6.45 4.94 8.76
C ARG A 14 -7.43 4.19 9.65
N ARG A 15 -8.61 4.74 9.91
CA ARG A 15 -9.66 4.06 10.71
C ARG A 15 -10.15 2.77 10.08
N SER A 16 -10.10 2.65 8.75
CA SER A 16 -10.52 1.41 8.09
C SER A 16 -9.60 0.23 8.43
N LEU A 17 -8.32 0.47 8.74
CA LEU A 17 -7.37 -0.56 9.16
C LEU A 17 -7.65 -1.09 10.57
N GLU A 18 -8.46 -0.39 11.37
CA GLU A 18 -8.93 -0.91 12.67
C GLU A 18 -9.81 -2.17 12.50
N ARG A 19 -10.44 -2.33 11.33
CA ARG A 19 -11.15 -3.56 10.96
C ARG A 19 -10.11 -4.63 10.58
N ARG A 20 -9.97 -5.66 11.41
CA ARG A 20 -9.04 -6.78 11.19
C ARG A 20 -9.13 -7.39 9.79
N GLU A 21 -10.33 -7.55 9.25
CA GLU A 21 -10.54 -8.04 7.88
C GLU A 21 -9.88 -7.14 6.83
N VAL A 22 -10.11 -5.81 6.92
CA VAL A 22 -9.50 -4.84 6.00
C VAL A 22 -7.99 -4.90 6.11
N LEU A 23 -7.44 -4.93 7.33
CA LEU A 23 -6.00 -5.04 7.58
C LEU A 23 -5.40 -6.28 6.90
N LEU A 24 -5.99 -7.47 7.12
CA LEU A 24 -5.51 -8.71 6.52
C LEU A 24 -5.61 -8.69 4.99
N LEU A 25 -6.69 -8.14 4.43
CA LEU A 25 -6.84 -7.98 2.99
C LEU A 25 -5.83 -6.98 2.42
N THR A 26 -5.50 -5.92 3.15
CA THR A 26 -4.47 -4.95 2.76
C THR A 26 -3.08 -5.58 2.76
N ILE A 27 -2.75 -6.38 3.78
CA ILE A 27 -1.50 -7.15 3.83
C ILE A 27 -1.41 -8.11 2.64
N ALA A 28 -2.46 -8.89 2.38
CA ALA A 28 -2.49 -9.81 1.24
C ALA A 28 -2.35 -9.07 -0.11
N GLN A 29 -2.96 -7.88 -0.22
CA GLN A 29 -2.84 -7.04 -1.40
C GLN A 29 -1.42 -6.49 -1.58
N LEU A 30 -0.75 -6.08 -0.49
CA LEU A 30 0.65 -5.63 -0.51
C LEU A 30 1.59 -6.77 -0.92
N SER A 31 1.49 -7.94 -0.28
CA SER A 31 2.30 -9.11 -0.63
C SER A 31 2.12 -9.49 -2.10
N LYS A 32 0.88 -9.47 -2.60
CA LYS A 32 0.59 -9.73 -4.01
C LYS A 32 1.23 -8.71 -4.95
N ASP A 33 1.02 -7.41 -4.70
CA ASP A 33 1.47 -6.38 -5.63
C ASP A 33 3.01 -6.26 -5.67
N LEU A 34 3.66 -6.46 -4.51
CA LEU A 34 5.12 -6.44 -4.37
C LEU A 34 5.77 -7.80 -4.68
N ASN A 35 4.98 -8.86 -4.89
CA ASN A 35 5.45 -10.23 -5.11
C ASN A 35 6.33 -10.75 -3.97
N LEU A 36 5.85 -10.56 -2.73
CA LEU A 36 6.50 -11.00 -1.50
C LEU A 36 5.97 -12.37 -1.08
N ASP A 37 6.85 -13.15 -0.46
CA ASP A 37 6.47 -14.41 0.18
C ASP A 37 5.51 -14.19 1.36
N GLU A 38 4.79 -15.26 1.71
CA GLU A 38 3.88 -15.23 2.85
C GLU A 38 4.62 -14.98 4.17
N GLY A 39 4.09 -14.10 5.01
CA GLY A 39 4.66 -13.77 6.31
C GLY A 39 5.78 -12.72 6.31
N VAL A 40 6.19 -12.22 5.13
CA VAL A 40 7.13 -11.08 5.04
C VAL A 40 6.53 -9.84 5.68
N ILE A 41 5.31 -9.46 5.26
CA ILE A 41 4.53 -8.40 5.91
C ILE A 41 3.75 -9.03 7.07
N ARG A 42 4.10 -8.61 8.29
CA ARG A 42 3.49 -9.06 9.53
C ARG A 42 2.26 -8.21 9.84
N VAL A 43 1.29 -8.83 10.51
CA VAL A 43 0.11 -8.14 11.01
C VAL A 43 0.52 -7.20 12.15
N PRO A 44 0.28 -5.88 12.03
CA PRO A 44 0.47 -4.94 13.13
C PRO A 44 -0.27 -5.37 14.40
N GLU A 45 0.37 -5.19 15.55
CA GLU A 45 -0.21 -5.54 16.86
C GLU A 45 -1.24 -4.50 17.30
N ASP A 46 -0.96 -3.22 17.05
CA ASP A 46 -1.85 -2.10 17.35
C ASP A 46 -2.55 -1.61 16.07
N PRO A 47 -3.87 -1.82 15.94
CA PRO A 47 -4.62 -1.35 14.77
C PRO A 47 -4.58 0.17 14.58
N ALA A 48 -4.38 0.96 15.63
CA ALA A 48 -4.28 2.41 15.54
C ALA A 48 -2.98 2.87 14.86
N GLN A 49 -1.91 2.06 14.94
CA GLN A 49 -0.60 2.31 14.34
C GLN A 49 -0.39 1.52 13.04
N ALA A 50 -1.34 0.66 12.66
CA ALA A 50 -1.22 -0.25 11.52
C ALA A 50 -0.79 0.42 10.21
N MET A 51 -1.24 1.65 9.94
CA MET A 51 -0.82 2.38 8.75
C MET A 51 0.69 2.64 8.73
N ASP A 52 1.24 3.11 9.85
CA ASP A 52 2.66 3.48 9.94
C ASP A 52 3.53 2.23 10.07
N ASP A 53 3.07 1.21 10.80
CA ASP A 53 3.73 -0.11 10.86
C ASP A 53 3.85 -0.77 9.47
N LEU A 54 2.79 -0.72 8.66
CA LEU A 54 2.84 -1.25 7.30
C LEU A 54 3.79 -0.45 6.42
N ARG A 55 3.85 0.88 6.58
CA ARG A 55 4.78 1.73 5.83
C ARG A 55 6.22 1.36 6.15
N ASP A 56 6.56 1.22 7.43
CA ASP A 56 7.91 0.88 7.86
C ASP A 56 8.30 -0.54 7.43
N GLN A 57 7.37 -1.49 7.39
CA GLN A 57 7.61 -2.83 6.84
C GLN A 57 7.81 -2.85 5.32
N VAL A 58 7.17 -1.93 4.57
CA VAL A 58 7.28 -1.88 3.10
C VAL A 58 8.57 -1.18 2.63
N VAL A 59 9.14 -0.26 3.41
CA VAL A 59 10.39 0.43 3.06
C VAL A 59 11.52 -0.54 2.66
N PRO A 60 11.94 -1.51 3.48
CA PRO A 60 13.04 -2.41 3.13
C PRO A 60 12.76 -3.25 1.89
N GLU A 61 11.49 -3.58 1.62
CA GLU A 61 11.10 -4.32 0.42
C GLU A 61 11.26 -3.46 -0.85
N LEU A 62 10.89 -2.18 -0.78
CA LEU A 62 11.11 -1.24 -1.89
C LEU A 62 12.60 -1.00 -2.13
N GLU A 63 13.40 -0.90 -1.07
CA GLU A 63 14.86 -0.78 -1.16
C GLU A 63 15.48 -2.02 -1.79
N GLY A 64 15.05 -3.22 -1.40
CA GLY A 64 15.49 -4.48 -2.00
C GLY A 64 15.17 -4.56 -3.48
N LEU A 65 13.96 -4.16 -3.89
CA LEU A 65 13.58 -4.06 -5.31
C LEU A 65 14.42 -3.03 -6.07
N ALA A 66 14.76 -1.90 -5.43
CA ALA A 66 15.62 -0.87 -6.03
C ALA A 66 17.04 -1.40 -6.28
N GLN A 67 17.59 -2.15 -5.32
CA GLN A 67 18.91 -2.78 -5.41
C GLN A 67 18.98 -3.85 -6.50
N GLN A 68 17.87 -4.56 -6.77
CA GLN A 68 17.74 -5.49 -7.89
C GLN A 68 17.65 -4.78 -9.25
N GLY A 69 17.37 -3.48 -9.26
CA GLY A 69 17.40 -2.60 -10.42
C GLY A 69 16.14 -1.75 -10.56
N GLY A 70 16.31 -0.52 -11.06
CA GLY A 70 15.20 0.44 -11.18
C GLY A 70 14.00 -0.04 -12.01
N GLN A 71 14.21 -0.93 -13.00
CA GLN A 71 13.12 -1.54 -13.77
C GLN A 71 12.29 -2.52 -12.93
N VAL A 72 12.92 -3.25 -11.99
CA VAL A 72 12.25 -4.19 -11.09
C VAL A 72 11.33 -3.42 -10.14
N LEU A 73 11.86 -2.39 -9.49
CA LEU A 73 11.07 -1.48 -8.66
C LEU A 73 9.91 -0.85 -9.44
N ARG A 74 10.18 -0.32 -10.64
CA ARG A 74 9.14 0.29 -11.48
C ARG A 74 8.04 -0.70 -11.84
N SER A 75 8.39 -1.96 -12.17
CA SER A 75 7.42 -3.02 -12.43
C SER A 75 6.53 -3.32 -11.21
N ALA A 76 7.11 -3.35 -10.01
CA ALA A 76 6.34 -3.50 -8.78
C ALA A 76 5.36 -2.33 -8.56
N LEU A 77 5.80 -1.09 -8.75
CA LEU A 77 4.94 0.09 -8.61
C LEU A 77 3.79 0.12 -9.64
N TYR A 78 4.02 -0.38 -10.86
CA TYR A 78 2.94 -0.59 -11.83
C TYR A 78 1.89 -1.59 -11.34
N ARG A 79 2.27 -2.70 -10.69
CA ARG A 79 1.32 -3.67 -10.11
C ARG A 79 0.50 -3.08 -8.96
N VAL A 80 1.08 -2.16 -8.21
CA VAL A 80 0.39 -1.40 -7.15
C VAL A 80 -0.62 -0.39 -7.74
N ASP A 81 -0.63 -0.16 -9.06
CA ASP A 81 -1.38 0.90 -9.75
C ASP A 81 -0.89 2.31 -9.37
N LEU A 82 0.43 2.50 -9.33
CA LEU A 82 1.09 3.79 -9.15
C LEU A 82 1.90 4.23 -10.39
N PRO A 83 1.25 4.49 -11.55
CA PRO A 83 1.92 5.14 -12.68
C PRO A 83 1.91 6.66 -12.53
N GLY A 84 3.01 7.34 -12.84
CA GLY A 84 2.99 8.77 -13.14
C GLY A 84 4.14 9.62 -12.59
N THR A 85 4.06 10.91 -12.90
CA THR A 85 5.13 11.91 -12.67
C THR A 85 5.50 12.09 -11.20
N GLY A 86 4.55 11.96 -10.27
CA GLY A 86 4.84 12.01 -8.83
C GLY A 86 5.69 10.84 -8.34
N VAL A 87 5.54 9.67 -8.96
CA VAL A 87 6.33 8.47 -8.65
C VAL A 87 7.71 8.56 -9.30
N ASP A 88 7.80 9.10 -10.52
CA ASP A 88 9.07 9.28 -11.22
C ASP A 88 10.04 10.19 -10.45
N GLY A 89 9.53 11.27 -9.83
CA GLY A 89 10.34 12.14 -8.97
C GLY A 89 10.90 11.42 -7.73
N LEU A 90 10.06 10.60 -7.07
CA LEU A 90 10.48 9.82 -5.89
C LEU A 90 11.44 8.68 -6.26
N LEU A 91 11.25 8.06 -7.42
CA LEU A 91 12.19 7.07 -7.95
C LEU A 91 13.56 7.70 -8.24
N ALA A 92 13.58 8.92 -8.79
CA ALA A 92 14.82 9.63 -9.07
C ALA A 92 15.53 10.10 -7.79
N SER A 93 14.79 10.45 -6.74
CA SER A 93 15.36 10.86 -5.44
C SER A 93 15.77 9.67 -4.56
N GLY A 94 15.27 8.46 -4.84
CA GLY A 94 15.47 7.29 -3.97
C GLY A 94 14.69 7.37 -2.64
N ASP A 95 13.63 8.19 -2.58
CA ASP A 95 12.83 8.36 -1.37
C ASP A 95 11.82 7.20 -1.20
N HIS A 96 12.33 6.07 -0.73
CA HIS A 96 11.53 4.86 -0.49
C HIS A 96 10.52 5.01 0.65
N ARG A 97 10.72 5.95 1.58
CA ARG A 97 9.78 6.22 2.67
C ARG A 97 8.52 6.90 2.16
N SER A 98 8.66 7.90 1.28
CA SER A 98 7.50 8.50 0.63
C SER A 98 6.81 7.51 -0.32
N LEU A 99 7.58 6.67 -1.02
CA LEU A 99 7.01 5.61 -1.86
C LEU A 99 6.23 4.58 -1.05
N SER A 100 6.71 4.16 0.14
CA SER A 100 6.00 3.20 0.97
C SER A 100 4.65 3.73 1.44
N ALA A 101 4.58 5.02 1.80
CA ALA A 101 3.31 5.68 2.12
C ALA A 101 2.31 5.62 0.96
N MET A 102 2.76 5.88 -0.28
CA MET A 102 1.91 5.79 -1.46
C MET A 102 1.46 4.35 -1.74
N VAL A 103 2.37 3.38 -1.60
CA VAL A 103 2.09 1.95 -1.84
C VAL A 103 1.03 1.44 -0.86
N VAL A 104 1.22 1.66 0.44
CA VAL A 104 0.26 1.22 1.47
C VAL A 104 -1.11 1.86 1.27
N LEU A 105 -1.14 3.19 1.02
CA LEU A 105 -2.39 3.90 0.78
C LEU A 105 -3.13 3.35 -0.45
N ARG A 106 -2.40 3.09 -1.55
CA ARG A 106 -3.00 2.59 -2.78
C ARG A 106 -3.53 1.17 -2.63
N SER A 107 -2.80 0.28 -1.95
CA SER A 107 -3.25 -1.07 -1.66
C SER A 107 -4.50 -1.08 -0.78
N LEU A 108 -4.58 -0.22 0.23
CA LEU A 108 -5.78 -0.04 1.04
C LEU A 108 -6.96 0.47 0.20
N GLN A 109 -6.76 1.48 -0.65
CA GLN A 109 -7.80 1.97 -1.56
C GLN A 109 -8.36 0.85 -2.45
N LYS A 110 -7.49 -0.02 -3.00
CA LYS A 110 -7.90 -1.17 -3.82
C LYS A 110 -8.79 -2.13 -3.02
N VAL A 111 -8.43 -2.43 -1.76
CA VAL A 111 -9.22 -3.29 -0.87
C VAL A 111 -10.59 -2.67 -0.58
N LEU A 112 -10.64 -1.42 -0.13
CA LEU A 112 -11.91 -0.75 0.20
C LEU A 112 -12.82 -0.63 -1.02
N THR A 113 -12.24 -0.36 -2.19
CA THR A 113 -12.98 -0.32 -3.46
C THR A 113 -13.63 -1.67 -3.76
N ARG A 114 -12.90 -2.78 -3.60
CA ARG A 114 -13.43 -4.13 -3.83
C ARG A 114 -14.52 -4.50 -2.83
N LEU A 115 -14.31 -4.23 -1.53
CA LEU A 115 -15.32 -4.49 -0.49
C LEU A 115 -16.62 -3.72 -0.77
N ARG A 116 -16.50 -2.45 -1.19
CA ARG A 116 -17.65 -1.64 -1.60
C ARG A 116 -18.41 -2.25 -2.77
N PHE A 117 -17.73 -2.72 -3.81
CA PHE A 117 -18.39 -3.35 -4.96
C PHE A 117 -19.02 -4.71 -4.62
N LYS A 118 -18.56 -5.38 -3.57
CA LYS A 118 -19.17 -6.61 -3.03
C LYS A 118 -20.35 -6.35 -2.09
N GLY A 119 -20.55 -5.09 -1.65
CA GLY A 119 -21.55 -4.75 -0.62
C GLY A 119 -21.11 -5.06 0.81
N GLU A 120 -19.80 -5.20 1.05
CA GLU A 120 -19.18 -5.55 2.35
C GLU A 120 -18.61 -4.30 3.08
N PHE A 121 -18.90 -3.10 2.56
CA PHE A 121 -18.42 -1.81 3.08
C PHE A 121 -19.55 -0.85 3.39
#